data_AF-A0A964QVC8-F1
#
_entry.id   AF-A0A964QVC8-F1
#
_cell.length_a   1.000
_cell.length_b   1.000
_cell.length_c   1.000
_cell.angle_alpha   90.00
_cell.angle_beta   90.00
_cell.angle_gamma   90.00
#
_symmetry.space_group_name_H-M   'P 1'
#
loop_
_entity.id
_entity.type
_entity.pdbx_description
1 polymer ?
#
loop_
_entity_poly.entity_id
_entity_poly.type
_entity_poly.pdbx_seq_one_letter_code
_entity_poly.pdbx_strand_id
1 'polypeptide(L)'
;MKCNTASTFCRIVLRGWRFYAPSFVEKLVRGYNSHISTHSLTTMKKYLSLTVLVLVGFFSFGVTVAHGATADWKVIKTDGVKELSGISCPEARTCYVVSGMYLSGGTGAIFKTTDGGDTFTVLKTPSIDPFHSISCPTVSTCYIAGDFGTLLKTSDGGENWSSSTLGSRGTPPQFTAVFATSEQTVLVVGRDGVFYRSEDGGASWSRPTLRSVADLHTIYFTDKMTGFIGGTDSAFFKTEDGGSTWTFQPALKGAKLISRLAGSGTSLMYAVGETVQKSTDGGATWTELTTAGNSRNRQTVAAPDTSTAYLVSETNTIFKTTNAGTSWESVAVFDNTFLRDLVCPGVSYCLAVGSAGKVYRLGTPPAPLPPPAPTPVVPPVVQTPVVVTPAPEPVRPTVTEKAKTAVSSGLTRTLKKGSTGNDVKKLQEILASVVGVYPGGEVTGYYGLATVKAVGLFQEKFSLVSAGETGYGQAGPKTRAKLLELAESGPSATVTPATNSQTTPAVLHRMLKKGSRGGDVKKLQELLSADKEVYPEGELSGYFGPATAKAVGRFQEKHDIAYPGDDGYGEVGPKTRAKLFEKAE
;
A
#
# COMPACT_ATOMS: atom_id res chain seq x y z
N MET A 1 46.42 9.75 34.41
CA MET A 1 46.67 10.88 35.34
C MET A 1 47.62 10.43 36.43
N LYS A 2 48.80 11.05 36.51
CA LYS A 2 49.65 11.10 37.71
C LYS A 2 50.21 12.52 37.73
N CYS A 3 49.88 13.31 38.74
CA CYS A 3 50.46 14.62 38.99
C CYS A 3 51.28 14.53 40.27
N ASN A 4 52.54 14.95 40.22
CA ASN A 4 53.34 15.17 41.41
C ASN A 4 53.35 16.68 41.73
N THR A 5 53.25 17.01 43.00
CA THR A 5 53.11 18.37 43.53
C THR A 5 54.38 19.20 43.31
N ALA A 6 54.20 20.40 42.76
CA ALA A 6 55.16 21.51 42.58
C ALA A 6 55.57 21.82 41.12
N SER A 7 54.61 22.26 40.31
CA SER A 7 54.72 23.40 39.37
C SER A 7 53.51 23.37 38.42
N THR A 8 52.85 24.51 38.28
CA THR A 8 51.62 24.66 37.51
C THR A 8 51.94 24.80 36.01
N PHE A 9 52.28 23.70 35.34
CA PHE A 9 52.27 23.61 33.87
C PHE A 9 52.04 22.16 33.41
N CYS A 10 50.80 21.82 33.04
CA CYS A 10 50.50 20.59 32.30
C CYS A 10 50.43 20.94 30.81
N ARG A 11 51.44 20.53 30.03
CA ARG A 11 51.37 20.57 28.55
C ARG A 11 50.37 19.52 28.07
N ILE A 12 49.24 19.95 27.51
CA ILE A 12 48.40 19.08 26.68
C ILE A 12 49.01 19.07 25.28
N VAL A 13 49.58 17.93 24.88
CA VAL A 13 49.96 17.66 23.49
C VAL A 13 48.71 17.17 22.76
N LEU A 14 47.99 18.07 22.07
CA LEU A 14 46.99 17.68 21.07
C LEU A 14 47.72 17.37 19.75
N ARG A 15 48.01 16.09 19.51
CA ARG A 15 48.35 15.63 18.16
C ARG A 15 47.07 15.53 17.33
N GLY A 16 46.96 16.44 16.35
CA GLY A 16 46.45 16.13 15.02
C GLY A 16 44.95 15.99 14.84
N TRP A 17 44.18 17.07 14.98
CA TRP A 17 42.86 17.20 14.36
C TRP A 17 42.78 18.57 13.64
N ARG A 18 42.77 18.55 12.29
CA ARG A 18 42.50 19.74 11.48
C ARG A 18 40.98 19.97 11.48
N PHE A 19 40.50 20.98 12.19
CA PHE A 19 39.15 21.50 11.99
C PHE A 19 39.14 22.44 10.78
N TYR A 20 38.33 22.12 9.77
CA TYR A 20 37.91 23.08 8.76
C TYR A 20 36.90 24.03 9.42
N ALA A 21 37.29 25.28 9.65
CA ALA A 21 36.36 26.33 10.09
C ALA A 21 35.64 26.94 8.86
N PRO A 22 34.33 27.24 8.93
CA PRO A 22 33.64 27.99 7.88
C PRO A 22 34.20 29.42 7.78
N SER A 23 34.22 29.96 6.56
CA SER A 23 34.74 31.28 6.14
C SER A 23 34.19 32.52 6.88
N PHE A 24 33.34 32.34 7.89
CA PHE A 24 32.79 33.40 8.74
C PHE A 24 33.78 33.84 9.83
N VAL A 25 34.55 32.92 10.41
CA VAL A 25 35.54 33.23 11.47
C VAL A 25 36.74 33.99 10.91
N GLU A 26 37.16 33.69 9.68
CA GLU A 26 38.30 34.36 9.03
C GLU A 26 37.96 35.82 8.66
N LYS A 27 36.69 36.13 8.34
CA LYS A 27 36.22 37.50 8.09
C LYS A 27 36.12 38.32 9.38
N LEU A 28 35.76 37.69 10.50
CA LEU A 28 35.74 38.34 11.82
C LEU A 28 37.14 38.71 12.31
N VAL A 29 38.15 37.87 12.02
CA VAL A 29 39.55 38.14 12.40
C VAL A 29 40.20 39.18 11.48
N ARG A 30 39.91 39.20 10.17
CA ARG A 30 40.47 40.21 9.24
C ARG A 30 39.87 41.60 9.42
N GLY A 31 38.63 41.72 9.89
CA GLY A 31 38.01 43.02 10.23
C GLY A 31 38.50 43.64 11.54
N TYR A 32 39.13 42.86 12.42
CA TYR A 32 39.53 43.32 13.76
C TYR A 32 40.92 44.00 13.80
N ASN A 33 41.77 43.78 12.78
CA ASN A 33 43.14 44.31 12.75
C ASN A 33 43.28 45.71 12.14
N SER A 34 42.20 46.37 11.71
CA SER A 34 42.30 47.71 11.08
C SER A 34 42.00 48.89 12.00
N HIS A 35 41.65 48.69 13.28
CA HIS A 35 41.24 49.79 14.16
C HIS A 35 41.75 49.68 15.61
N ILE A 36 43.06 49.61 15.80
CA ILE A 36 43.66 49.90 17.12
C ILE A 36 44.81 50.87 16.95
N SER A 37 44.50 52.16 16.89
CA SER A 37 45.39 53.18 17.43
C SER A 37 44.61 53.95 18.50
N THR A 38 45.25 54.12 19.65
CA THR A 38 44.83 55.02 20.75
C THR A 38 43.63 54.61 21.63
N HIS A 39 43.78 53.58 22.48
CA HIS A 39 43.01 53.53 23.73
C HIS A 39 43.85 53.06 24.93
N SER A 40 43.62 53.71 26.08
CA SER A 40 44.39 53.55 27.32
C SER A 40 44.24 52.16 27.97
N LEU A 41 45.26 51.76 28.73
CA LEU A 41 45.34 50.51 29.51
C LEU A 41 44.12 50.21 30.40
N THR A 42 43.35 51.23 30.78
CA THR A 42 42.15 51.11 31.62
C THR A 42 40.96 50.52 30.83
N THR A 43 40.88 50.77 29.53
CA THR A 43 39.85 50.21 28.63
C THR A 43 40.16 48.73 28.33
N MET A 44 41.43 48.36 28.16
CA MET A 44 41.84 46.96 27.96
C MET A 44 41.49 46.05 29.15
N LYS A 45 41.60 46.53 30.40
CA LYS A 45 41.22 45.73 31.59
C LYS A 45 39.71 45.46 31.69
N LYS A 46 38.86 46.38 31.21
CA LYS A 46 37.39 46.16 31.15
C LYS A 46 37.01 45.15 30.06
N TYR A 47 37.65 45.17 28.89
CA TYR A 47 37.38 44.21 27.81
C TYR A 47 37.90 42.80 28.10
N LEU A 48 39.04 42.67 28.80
CA LEU A 48 39.55 41.39 29.28
C LEU A 48 38.63 40.77 30.36
N SER A 49 38.04 41.61 31.22
CA SER A 49 37.07 41.17 32.22
C SER A 49 35.74 40.74 31.61
N LEU A 50 35.28 41.37 30.53
CA LEU A 50 34.05 41.01 29.83
C LEU A 50 34.19 39.71 29.01
N THR A 51 35.35 39.49 28.38
CA THR A 51 35.62 38.25 27.64
C THR A 51 35.82 37.05 28.57
N VAL A 52 36.40 37.24 29.76
CA VAL A 52 36.48 36.18 30.79
C VAL A 52 35.10 35.89 31.40
N LEU A 53 34.22 36.88 31.57
CA LEU A 53 32.83 36.65 32.02
C LEU A 53 31.96 35.93 30.98
N VAL A 54 32.16 36.19 29.69
CA VAL A 54 31.50 35.40 28.62
C VAL A 54 32.04 33.98 28.59
N LEU A 55 33.35 33.77 28.77
CA LEU A 55 33.94 32.42 28.81
C LEU A 55 33.56 31.63 30.07
N VAL A 56 33.39 32.27 31.24
CA VAL A 56 32.98 31.60 32.49
C VAL A 56 31.46 31.41 32.56
N GLY A 57 30.67 32.29 31.93
CA GLY A 57 29.22 32.12 31.75
C GLY A 57 28.85 30.94 30.84
N PHE A 58 29.67 30.65 29.82
CA PHE A 58 29.53 29.44 28.99
C PHE A 58 29.92 28.15 29.72
N PHE A 59 30.67 28.21 30.82
CA PHE A 59 31.02 27.04 31.63
C PHE A 59 30.03 26.77 32.78
N SER A 60 29.07 27.66 33.05
CA SER A 60 28.09 27.53 34.15
C SER A 60 26.67 27.21 33.70
N PHE A 61 26.37 27.37 32.41
CA PHE A 61 25.27 26.63 31.77
C PHE A 61 25.89 25.46 31.03
N GLY A 62 26.09 24.36 31.75
CA GLY A 62 26.20 23.07 31.11
C GLY A 62 24.92 22.81 30.34
N VAL A 63 24.87 23.24 29.07
CA VAL A 63 24.11 22.51 28.07
C VAL A 63 24.84 21.18 27.98
N THR A 64 24.49 20.26 28.86
CA THR A 64 24.56 18.85 28.54
C THR A 64 23.78 18.71 27.24
N VAL A 65 24.49 18.78 26.11
CA VAL A 65 24.08 18.03 24.95
C VAL A 65 24.12 16.61 25.46
N ALA A 66 22.94 16.14 25.88
CA ALA A 66 22.72 14.74 26.11
C ALA A 66 23.17 14.09 24.80
N HIS A 67 24.37 13.50 24.82
CA HIS A 67 24.72 12.52 23.84
C HIS A 67 23.76 11.38 24.19
N GLY A 68 22.59 11.42 23.56
CA GLY A 68 21.58 10.39 23.69
C GLY A 68 22.30 9.06 23.53
N ALA A 69 22.02 8.12 24.44
CA ALA A 69 22.57 6.78 24.38
C ALA A 69 22.50 6.32 22.91
N THR A 70 23.65 6.09 22.28
CA THR A 70 23.69 5.61 20.91
C THR A 70 22.91 4.32 20.89
N ALA A 71 21.83 4.28 20.12
CA ALA A 71 21.03 3.07 20.06
C ALA A 71 21.93 1.95 19.50
N ASP A 72 21.98 0.80 20.17
CA ASP A 72 22.86 -0.29 19.75
C ASP A 72 22.28 -0.94 18.48
N TRP A 73 22.78 -0.49 17.32
CA TRP A 73 22.46 -1.09 16.03
C TRP A 73 23.31 -2.34 15.81
N LYS A 74 22.65 -3.51 15.82
CA LYS A 74 23.29 -4.79 15.54
C LYS A 74 23.56 -4.92 14.04
N VAL A 75 24.80 -5.23 13.68
CA VAL A 75 25.21 -5.50 12.30
C VAL A 75 24.96 -6.97 11.98
N ILE A 76 24.18 -7.24 10.94
CA ILE A 76 23.92 -8.58 10.41
C ILE A 76 24.57 -8.70 9.03
N LYS A 77 25.41 -9.72 8.88
CA LYS A 77 26.10 -9.99 7.61
C LYS A 77 25.14 -10.64 6.62
N THR A 78 25.20 -10.20 5.38
CA THR A 78 24.62 -10.90 4.23
C THR A 78 25.76 -11.34 3.33
N ASP A 79 25.87 -12.64 3.08
CA ASP A 79 26.99 -13.19 2.31
C ASP A 79 26.82 -12.92 0.81
N GLY A 80 27.93 -12.68 0.12
CA GLY A 80 27.98 -12.66 -1.35
C GLY A 80 27.46 -11.40 -2.04
N VAL A 81 27.12 -10.32 -1.31
CA VAL A 81 26.63 -9.07 -1.91
C VAL A 81 27.43 -7.85 -1.48
N LYS A 82 27.66 -6.93 -2.41
CA LYS A 82 28.38 -5.67 -2.17
C LYS A 82 27.48 -4.58 -1.60
N GLU A 83 26.22 -4.54 -2.03
CA GLU A 83 25.29 -3.46 -1.71
C GLU A 83 23.85 -4.00 -1.66
N LEU A 84 23.08 -3.49 -0.71
CA LEU A 84 21.66 -3.76 -0.56
C LEU A 84 20.89 -2.48 -0.91
N SER A 85 19.78 -2.62 -1.64
CA SER A 85 19.07 -1.51 -2.27
C SER A 85 17.69 -1.24 -1.69
N GLY A 86 16.97 -2.29 -1.28
CA GLY A 86 15.60 -2.16 -0.77
C GLY A 86 15.26 -3.20 0.29
N ILE A 87 14.33 -2.84 1.17
CA ILE A 87 13.80 -3.72 2.23
C ILE A 87 12.29 -3.55 2.41
N SER A 88 11.58 -4.66 2.60
CA SER A 88 10.15 -4.67 2.91
C SER A 88 9.81 -5.70 3.98
N CYS A 89 9.06 -5.30 5.00
CA CYS A 89 8.63 -6.15 6.10
C CYS A 89 7.10 -6.22 6.14
N PRO A 90 6.48 -7.23 5.51
CA PRO A 90 5.04 -7.45 5.65
C PRO A 90 4.61 -7.75 7.10
N GLU A 91 5.53 -8.30 7.89
CA GLU A 91 5.36 -8.51 9.33
C GLU A 91 6.68 -8.19 10.06
N ALA A 92 6.64 -7.94 11.37
CA ALA A 92 7.83 -7.55 12.12
C ALA A 92 8.95 -8.61 12.12
N ARG A 93 8.59 -9.90 12.03
CA ARG A 93 9.56 -11.01 11.98
C ARG A 93 9.89 -11.46 10.56
N THR A 94 9.05 -11.13 9.59
CA THR A 94 9.20 -11.58 8.20
C THR A 94 9.52 -10.40 7.31
N CYS A 95 10.77 -10.34 6.84
CA CYS A 95 11.22 -9.27 5.95
C CYS A 95 11.99 -9.83 4.76
N TYR A 96 11.94 -9.08 3.66
CA TYR A 96 12.63 -9.36 2.42
C TYR A 96 13.57 -8.21 2.09
N VAL A 97 14.78 -8.54 1.66
CA VAL A 97 15.82 -7.57 1.29
C VAL A 97 16.31 -7.90 -0.10
N VAL A 98 16.56 -6.88 -0.91
CA VAL A 98 17.09 -7.03 -2.27
C VAL A 98 18.41 -6.30 -2.45
N SER A 99 19.23 -6.79 -3.38
CA SER A 99 20.46 -6.13 -3.83
C SER A 99 20.36 -5.72 -5.29
N GLY A 100 21.07 -4.65 -5.64
CA GLY A 100 21.22 -4.24 -7.02
C GLY A 100 21.71 -2.81 -7.13
N MET A 101 22.88 -2.64 -7.71
CA MET A 101 23.31 -1.35 -8.27
C MET A 101 24.29 -1.59 -9.41
N TYR A 102 23.88 -1.25 -10.63
CA TYR A 102 24.68 -1.48 -11.84
C TYR A 102 26.06 -0.82 -11.78
N LEU A 103 26.13 0.42 -11.26
CA LEU A 103 27.36 1.22 -11.21
C LEU A 103 28.44 0.67 -10.25
N SER A 104 28.07 -0.18 -9.29
CA SER A 104 29.03 -0.87 -8.39
C SER A 104 29.33 -2.31 -8.82
N GLY A 105 28.82 -2.73 -9.99
CA GLY A 105 28.91 -4.10 -10.47
C GLY A 105 28.13 -5.10 -9.59
N GLY A 106 27.07 -4.64 -8.94
CA GLY A 106 26.21 -5.48 -8.10
C GLY A 106 25.17 -6.24 -8.93
N THR A 107 24.92 -7.49 -8.55
CA THR A 107 23.87 -8.35 -9.13
C THR A 107 22.62 -8.37 -8.26
N GLY A 108 21.49 -8.70 -8.88
CA GLY A 108 20.25 -9.02 -8.20
C GLY A 108 20.38 -10.23 -7.29
N ALA A 109 20.07 -10.06 -6.01
CA ALA A 109 19.91 -11.13 -5.04
C ALA A 109 18.75 -10.80 -4.11
N ILE A 110 18.14 -11.84 -3.54
CA ILE A 110 16.98 -11.74 -2.66
C ILE A 110 17.32 -12.46 -1.36
N PHE A 111 17.06 -11.81 -0.24
CA PHE A 111 17.26 -12.37 1.09
C PHE A 111 15.94 -12.32 1.86
N LYS A 112 15.71 -13.32 2.71
CA LYS A 112 14.54 -13.39 3.59
C LYS A 112 14.97 -13.66 5.02
N THR A 113 14.29 -13.01 5.95
CA THR A 113 14.33 -13.36 7.37
C THR A 113 12.92 -13.76 7.82
N THR A 114 12.84 -14.72 8.75
CA THR A 114 11.61 -15.09 9.49
C THR A 114 11.82 -14.97 11.00
N ASP A 115 13.01 -14.55 11.42
CA ASP A 115 13.41 -14.39 12.81
C ASP A 115 13.54 -12.92 13.23
N GLY A 116 13.11 -11.98 12.38
CA GLY A 116 13.21 -10.55 12.66
C GLY A 116 14.62 -10.02 12.50
N GLY A 117 15.28 -10.44 11.43
CA GLY A 117 16.60 -9.97 11.03
C GLY A 117 17.71 -10.43 11.97
N ASP A 118 17.57 -11.54 12.69
CA ASP A 118 18.73 -12.18 13.35
C ASP A 118 19.56 -12.95 12.33
N THR A 119 18.90 -13.61 11.38
CA THR A 119 19.52 -14.30 10.25
C THR A 119 18.78 -14.02 8.95
N PHE A 120 19.51 -14.15 7.83
CA PHE A 120 18.95 -14.00 6.49
C PHE A 120 19.33 -15.22 5.64
N THR A 121 18.34 -15.76 4.94
CA THR A 121 18.52 -16.83 3.96
C THR A 121 18.50 -16.23 2.55
N VAL A 122 19.41 -16.69 1.69
CA VAL A 122 19.43 -16.31 0.27
C VAL A 122 18.36 -17.10 -0.48
N LEU A 123 17.50 -16.40 -1.22
CA LEU A 123 16.47 -17.00 -2.05
C LEU A 123 16.94 -17.11 -3.50
N LYS A 124 16.39 -18.09 -4.22
CA LYS A 124 16.63 -18.24 -5.66
C LYS A 124 15.89 -17.15 -6.43
N THR A 125 16.52 -16.63 -7.48
CA THR A 125 15.95 -15.62 -8.37
C THR A 125 16.13 -16.03 -9.83
N PRO A 126 15.15 -15.78 -10.71
CA PRO A 126 15.25 -16.04 -12.15
C PRO A 126 16.06 -14.98 -12.91
N SER A 127 16.40 -13.86 -12.28
CA SER A 127 17.21 -12.78 -12.87
C SER A 127 18.35 -12.39 -11.94
N ILE A 128 19.47 -11.98 -12.55
CA ILE A 128 20.64 -11.40 -11.90
C ILE A 128 20.74 -9.89 -12.12
N ASP A 129 19.74 -9.29 -12.79
CA ASP A 129 19.67 -7.86 -13.04
C ASP A 129 19.59 -7.10 -11.70
N PRO A 130 20.14 -5.87 -11.62
CA PRO A 130 20.05 -5.08 -10.40
C PRO A 130 18.60 -4.81 -9.96
N PHE A 131 18.26 -5.18 -8.73
CA PHE A 131 16.98 -4.85 -8.10
C PHE A 131 17.09 -3.55 -7.31
N HIS A 132 16.12 -2.65 -7.45
CA HIS A 132 16.14 -1.33 -6.80
C HIS A 132 15.14 -1.20 -5.66
N SER A 133 14.02 -1.92 -5.74
CA SER A 133 12.92 -1.79 -4.78
C SER A 133 12.18 -3.11 -4.63
N ILE A 134 11.65 -3.33 -3.42
CA ILE A 134 10.80 -4.46 -3.09
C ILE A 134 9.58 -3.97 -2.30
N SER A 135 8.40 -4.53 -2.58
CA SER A 135 7.17 -4.26 -1.85
C SER A 135 6.40 -5.56 -1.61
N CYS A 136 6.16 -5.87 -0.34
CA CYS A 136 5.48 -7.08 0.10
C CYS A 136 4.16 -6.72 0.79
N PRO A 137 3.02 -6.80 0.09
CA PRO A 137 1.71 -6.57 0.72
C PRO A 137 1.32 -7.67 1.71
N THR A 138 1.90 -8.88 1.59
CA THR A 138 1.70 -10.00 2.53
C THR A 138 3.01 -10.77 2.72
N VAL A 139 3.04 -11.71 3.68
CA VAL A 139 4.21 -12.58 3.90
C VAL A 139 4.49 -13.52 2.73
N SER A 140 3.48 -13.85 1.93
CA SER A 140 3.58 -14.76 0.78
C SER A 140 3.74 -14.01 -0.55
N THR A 141 3.21 -12.80 -0.66
CA THR A 141 3.20 -12.05 -1.91
C THR A 141 4.17 -10.87 -1.84
N CYS A 142 5.13 -10.82 -2.76
CA CYS A 142 6.08 -9.71 -2.91
C CYS A 142 6.34 -9.39 -4.37
N TYR A 143 6.65 -8.11 -4.63
CA TYR A 143 6.98 -7.56 -5.93
C TYR A 143 8.35 -6.88 -5.87
N ILE A 144 9.20 -7.14 -6.86
CA ILE A 144 10.53 -6.52 -7.00
C ILE A 144 10.57 -5.79 -8.34
N ALA A 145 11.13 -4.59 -8.35
CA ALA A 145 11.41 -3.84 -9.58
C ALA A 145 12.89 -3.45 -9.65
N GLY A 146 13.43 -3.44 -10.87
CA GLY A 146 14.85 -3.20 -11.10
C GLY A 146 15.18 -2.64 -12.47
N ASP A 147 16.45 -2.73 -12.81
CA ASP A 147 16.98 -2.34 -14.12
C ASP A 147 16.44 -3.24 -15.24
N PHE A 148 16.61 -2.78 -16.48
CA PHE A 148 16.24 -3.50 -17.70
C PHE A 148 14.75 -3.89 -17.78
N GLY A 149 13.88 -3.14 -17.12
CA GLY A 149 12.44 -3.39 -17.06
C GLY A 149 12.06 -4.60 -16.21
N THR A 150 12.98 -5.07 -15.35
CA THR A 150 12.80 -6.27 -14.53
C THR A 150 11.69 -6.08 -13.51
N LEU A 151 10.71 -6.97 -13.55
CA LEU A 151 9.69 -7.14 -12.52
C LEU A 151 9.64 -8.60 -12.08
N LEU A 152 9.83 -8.83 -10.79
CA LEU A 152 9.66 -10.15 -10.20
C LEU A 152 8.44 -10.16 -9.27
N LYS A 153 7.75 -11.30 -9.24
CA LYS A 153 6.66 -11.56 -8.32
C LYS A 153 6.84 -12.92 -7.67
N THR A 154 6.53 -13.01 -6.39
CA THR A 154 6.26 -14.28 -5.70
C THR A 154 4.85 -14.26 -5.10
N SER A 155 4.26 -15.44 -4.93
CA SER A 155 3.01 -15.66 -4.19
C SER A 155 3.12 -16.79 -3.16
N ASP A 156 4.34 -17.31 -2.94
CA ASP A 156 4.65 -18.43 -2.05
C ASP A 156 5.76 -18.08 -1.05
N GLY A 157 5.96 -16.78 -0.78
CA GLY A 157 6.93 -16.30 0.20
C GLY A 157 8.38 -16.40 -0.29
N GLY A 158 8.57 -16.35 -1.60
CA GLY A 158 9.87 -16.32 -2.26
C GLY A 158 10.48 -17.68 -2.52
N GLU A 159 9.71 -18.77 -2.41
CA GLU A 159 10.15 -20.10 -2.86
C GLU A 159 10.27 -20.13 -4.38
N ASN A 160 9.31 -19.52 -5.08
CA ASN A 160 9.34 -19.32 -6.52
C ASN A 160 9.10 -17.85 -6.87
N TRP A 161 9.83 -17.39 -7.88
CA TRP A 161 9.70 -16.04 -8.43
C TRP A 161 9.40 -16.13 -9.93
N SER A 162 8.31 -15.50 -10.36
CA SER A 162 8.01 -15.30 -11.78
C SER A 162 8.61 -13.96 -12.23
N SER A 163 9.33 -13.98 -13.35
CA SER A 163 9.87 -12.77 -13.99
C SER A 163 8.95 -12.27 -15.09
N SER A 164 8.83 -10.97 -15.21
CA SER A 164 8.21 -10.26 -16.32
C SER A 164 9.08 -9.06 -16.67
N THR A 165 9.22 -8.77 -17.97
CA THR A 165 9.92 -7.59 -18.44
C THR A 165 8.94 -6.69 -19.14
N LEU A 166 8.83 -5.44 -18.68
CA LEU A 166 8.04 -4.42 -19.35
C LEU A 166 8.94 -3.53 -20.20
N GLY A 167 8.40 -3.04 -21.32
CA GLY A 167 9.11 -2.19 -22.27
C GLY A 167 8.98 -2.70 -23.70
N SER A 168 8.99 -1.78 -24.67
CA SER A 168 8.99 -2.12 -26.10
C SER A 168 10.40 -2.48 -26.58
N ARG A 169 10.53 -3.14 -27.74
CA ARG A 169 11.82 -3.42 -28.39
C ARG A 169 12.56 -2.09 -28.62
N GLY A 170 13.64 -1.87 -27.89
CA GLY A 170 14.38 -0.60 -27.83
C GLY A 170 15.18 -0.54 -26.52
N THR A 171 14.97 0.52 -25.74
CA THR A 171 15.60 0.70 -24.42
C THR A 171 14.62 0.25 -23.32
N PRO A 172 14.92 -0.82 -22.57
CA PRO A 172 14.07 -1.22 -21.45
C PRO A 172 14.02 -0.12 -20.37
N PRO A 173 12.86 0.10 -19.72
CA PRO A 173 12.73 1.09 -18.66
C PRO A 173 13.63 0.75 -17.46
N GLN A 174 14.06 1.76 -16.72
CA GLN A 174 14.77 1.58 -15.44
C GLN A 174 13.81 1.89 -14.31
N PHE A 175 13.38 0.85 -13.58
CA PHE A 175 12.45 1.03 -12.46
C PHE A 175 13.21 1.39 -11.20
N THR A 176 12.70 2.38 -10.48
CA THR A 176 13.32 2.93 -9.27
C THR A 176 12.55 2.56 -8.01
N ALA A 177 11.23 2.38 -8.11
CA ALA A 177 10.36 2.01 -7.01
C ALA A 177 9.18 1.14 -7.46
N VAL A 178 8.81 0.21 -6.58
CA VAL A 178 7.57 -0.58 -6.67
C VAL A 178 6.80 -0.43 -5.37
N PHE A 179 5.48 -0.31 -5.49
CA PHE A 179 4.59 -0.25 -4.34
C PHE A 179 3.30 -1.03 -4.63
N ALA A 180 2.98 -1.96 -3.75
CA ALA A 180 1.76 -2.75 -3.82
C ALA A 180 0.81 -2.33 -2.69
N THR A 181 -0.35 -1.76 -3.05
CA THR A 181 -1.39 -1.41 -2.06
C THR A 181 -2.20 -2.64 -1.62
N SER A 182 -2.13 -3.71 -2.40
CA SER A 182 -2.71 -5.03 -2.11
C SER A 182 -1.96 -6.09 -2.91
N GLU A 183 -2.34 -7.35 -2.77
CA GLU A 183 -1.82 -8.42 -3.62
C GLU A 183 -2.20 -8.26 -5.11
N GLN A 184 -3.20 -7.43 -5.44
CA GLN A 184 -3.72 -7.24 -6.80
C GLN A 184 -3.28 -5.92 -7.42
N THR A 185 -3.20 -4.86 -6.62
CA THR A 185 -2.87 -3.51 -7.13
C THR A 185 -1.41 -3.19 -6.90
N VAL A 186 -0.66 -3.07 -8.00
CA VAL A 186 0.79 -2.84 -7.99
C VAL A 186 1.12 -1.65 -8.88
N LEU A 187 1.95 -0.75 -8.37
CA LEU A 187 2.42 0.43 -9.07
C LEU A 187 3.94 0.37 -9.17
N VAL A 188 4.46 0.75 -10.34
CA VAL A 188 5.89 0.78 -10.60
C VAL A 188 6.21 2.12 -11.25
N VAL A 189 7.22 2.80 -10.73
CA VAL A 189 7.75 4.03 -11.31
C VAL A 189 9.22 3.87 -11.66
N GLY A 190 9.71 4.74 -12.53
CA GLY A 190 11.08 4.68 -13.02
C GLY A 190 11.59 6.02 -13.52
N ARG A 191 12.72 5.94 -14.22
CA ARG A 191 13.34 7.09 -14.89
C ARG A 191 12.49 7.61 -16.05
N ASP A 192 12.75 8.85 -16.46
CA ASP A 192 12.10 9.49 -17.62
C ASP A 192 10.56 9.47 -17.53
N GLY A 193 10.00 9.63 -16.33
CA GLY A 193 8.56 9.63 -16.08
C GLY A 193 7.87 8.28 -16.26
N VAL A 194 8.63 7.18 -16.33
CA VAL A 194 8.06 5.84 -16.49
C VAL A 194 7.10 5.52 -15.34
N PHE A 195 5.88 5.16 -15.69
CA PHE A 195 4.85 4.72 -14.75
C PHE A 195 4.02 3.56 -15.33
N TYR A 196 3.83 2.53 -14.51
CA TYR A 196 3.00 1.38 -14.78
C TYR A 196 2.11 1.05 -13.59
N ARG A 197 0.90 0.57 -13.86
CA ARG A 197 -0.07 0.12 -12.85
C ARG A 197 -0.73 -1.18 -13.28
N SER A 198 -0.80 -2.13 -12.35
CA SER A 198 -1.51 -3.40 -12.50
C SER A 198 -2.64 -3.49 -11.48
N GLU A 199 -3.73 -4.15 -11.86
CA GLU A 199 -4.89 -4.46 -11.01
C GLU A 199 -5.13 -5.97 -10.84
N ASP A 200 -4.29 -6.80 -11.45
CA ASP A 200 -4.39 -8.26 -11.47
C ASP A 200 -3.12 -8.92 -10.91
N GLY A 201 -2.40 -8.19 -10.05
CA GLY A 201 -1.19 -8.66 -9.38
C GLY A 201 -0.03 -8.85 -10.34
N GLY A 202 0.14 -7.95 -11.30
CA GLY A 202 1.24 -7.94 -12.26
C GLY A 202 1.09 -8.86 -13.46
N ALA A 203 -0.09 -9.47 -13.68
CA ALA A 203 -0.35 -10.30 -14.85
C ALA A 203 -0.54 -9.45 -16.12
N SER A 204 -1.11 -8.26 -15.98
CA SER A 204 -1.17 -7.23 -17.01
C SER A 204 -0.87 -5.85 -16.43
N TRP A 205 -0.39 -4.95 -17.29
CA TRP A 205 0.03 -3.61 -16.90
C TRP A 205 -0.57 -2.55 -17.81
N SER A 206 -1.12 -1.52 -17.19
CA SER A 206 -1.54 -0.28 -17.83
C SER A 206 -0.45 0.79 -17.68
N ARG A 207 -0.44 1.76 -18.59
CA ARG A 207 0.43 2.97 -18.51
C ARG A 207 -0.45 4.21 -18.44
N PRO A 208 -1.03 4.52 -17.25
CA PRO A 208 -1.77 5.77 -17.10
C PRO A 208 -0.83 6.95 -17.39
N THR A 209 -1.38 8.02 -17.96
CA THR A 209 -0.57 9.20 -18.30
C THR A 209 -0.17 9.93 -17.02
N LEU A 210 1.10 9.84 -16.66
CA LEU A 210 1.76 10.76 -15.75
C LEU A 210 2.46 11.80 -16.60
N ARG A 211 2.01 13.06 -16.60
CA ARG A 211 2.59 14.13 -17.43
C ARG A 211 3.91 14.62 -16.84
N SER A 212 4.91 13.76 -16.80
CA SER A 212 6.25 14.05 -16.29
C SER A 212 7.32 13.38 -17.15
N VAL A 213 8.48 14.00 -17.21
CA VAL A 213 9.72 13.42 -17.77
C VAL A 213 10.80 13.27 -16.68
N ALA A 214 10.45 13.56 -15.42
CA ALA A 214 11.37 13.48 -14.30
C ALA A 214 11.66 12.03 -13.90
N ASP A 215 12.78 11.81 -13.21
CA ASP A 215 13.06 10.54 -12.57
C ASP A 215 12.19 10.41 -11.32
N LEU A 216 11.26 9.46 -11.35
CA LEU A 216 10.40 9.17 -10.21
C LEU A 216 11.16 8.24 -9.27
N HIS A 217 11.03 8.39 -7.96
CA HIS A 217 11.83 7.66 -6.97
C HIS A 217 11.03 6.98 -5.86
N THR A 218 9.80 7.40 -5.63
CA THR A 218 9.01 6.91 -4.50
C THR A 218 7.53 6.91 -4.82
N ILE A 219 6.83 5.92 -4.29
CA ILE A 219 5.37 5.81 -4.29
C ILE A 219 4.97 5.53 -2.84
N TYR A 220 3.96 6.21 -2.33
CA TYR A 220 3.42 5.96 -1.01
C TYR A 220 1.92 6.19 -0.99
N PHE A 221 1.18 5.32 -0.32
CA PHE A 221 -0.27 5.43 -0.16
C PHE A 221 -0.62 5.56 1.32
N THR A 222 -1.45 6.54 1.66
CA THR A 222 -2.02 6.72 3.01
C THR A 222 -3.18 5.75 3.26
N ASP A 223 -3.87 5.39 2.18
CA ASP A 223 -4.94 4.40 2.14
C ASP A 223 -5.06 3.85 0.71
N LYS A 224 -6.07 3.02 0.44
CA LYS A 224 -6.23 2.39 -0.89
C LYS A 224 -6.54 3.37 -2.05
N MET A 225 -7.01 4.58 -1.74
CA MET A 225 -7.47 5.59 -2.70
C MET A 225 -6.47 6.75 -2.82
N THR A 226 -5.92 7.21 -1.70
CA THR A 226 -5.04 8.38 -1.65
C THR A 226 -3.57 7.98 -1.61
N GLY A 227 -2.81 8.50 -2.57
CA GLY A 227 -1.39 8.20 -2.70
C GLY A 227 -0.60 9.30 -3.37
N PHE A 228 0.72 9.16 -3.33
CA PHE A 228 1.69 10.17 -3.71
C PHE A 228 2.86 9.57 -4.47
N ILE A 229 3.34 10.28 -5.49
CA ILE A 229 4.58 9.99 -6.21
C ILE A 229 5.52 11.17 -6.05
N GLY A 230 6.79 10.89 -5.77
CA GLY A 230 7.87 11.87 -5.68
C GLY A 230 9.05 11.51 -6.59
N GLY A 231 9.76 12.53 -7.07
CA GLY A 231 10.92 12.36 -7.97
C GLY A 231 11.84 13.58 -8.04
N THR A 232 12.63 13.67 -9.11
CA THR A 232 13.48 14.82 -9.46
C THR A 232 12.66 15.98 -10.02
N ASP A 233 13.31 17.13 -10.24
CA ASP A 233 12.72 18.32 -10.86
C ASP A 233 11.40 18.76 -10.22
N SER A 234 11.30 18.56 -8.90
CA SER A 234 10.11 18.86 -8.09
C SER A 234 8.86 18.06 -8.53
N ALA A 235 9.04 16.91 -9.18
CA ALA A 235 7.95 16.01 -9.53
C ALA A 235 7.26 15.50 -8.26
N PHE A 236 6.05 16.01 -8.02
CA PHE A 236 5.21 15.61 -6.91
C PHE A 236 3.77 15.48 -7.37
N PHE A 237 3.21 14.29 -7.25
CA PHE A 237 1.86 13.98 -7.74
C PHE A 237 1.04 13.35 -6.63
N LYS A 238 -0.26 13.63 -6.65
CA LYS A 238 -1.26 13.04 -5.75
C LYS A 238 -2.32 12.31 -6.57
N THR A 239 -2.78 11.17 -6.07
CA THR A 239 -3.98 10.47 -6.55
C THR A 239 -5.02 10.42 -5.44
N GLU A 240 -6.30 10.37 -5.83
CA GLU A 240 -7.45 10.15 -4.94
C GLU A 240 -8.33 8.98 -5.46
N ASP A 241 -7.89 8.29 -6.50
CA ASP A 241 -8.61 7.21 -7.18
C ASP A 241 -7.80 5.89 -7.27
N GLY A 242 -6.88 5.68 -6.33
CA GLY A 242 -6.08 4.45 -6.25
C GLY A 242 -4.98 4.37 -7.31
N GLY A 243 -4.50 5.52 -7.78
CA GLY A 243 -3.44 5.65 -8.78
C GLY A 243 -3.91 5.49 -10.22
N SER A 244 -5.22 5.59 -10.48
CA SER A 244 -5.78 5.56 -11.83
C SER A 244 -5.52 6.88 -12.55
N THR A 245 -5.62 7.99 -11.83
CA THR A 245 -5.24 9.34 -12.27
C THR A 245 -4.36 10.02 -11.23
N TRP A 246 -3.53 10.95 -11.69
CA TRP A 246 -2.54 11.65 -10.88
C TRP A 246 -2.55 13.14 -11.21
N THR A 247 -2.66 13.96 -10.17
CA THR A 247 -2.66 15.41 -10.26
C THR A 247 -1.36 15.95 -9.71
N PHE A 248 -0.65 16.74 -10.53
CA PHE A 248 0.54 17.46 -10.06
C PHE A 248 0.18 18.35 -8.87
N GLN A 249 0.93 18.23 -7.80
CA GLN A 249 0.82 19.11 -6.66
C GLN A 249 1.88 20.21 -6.79
N PRO A 250 1.54 21.49 -6.60
CA PRO A 250 2.54 22.55 -6.59
C PRO A 250 3.65 22.16 -5.60
N ALA A 251 4.88 22.21 -6.11
CA ALA A 251 6.04 21.60 -5.50
C ALA A 251 6.13 21.87 -3.98
N LEU A 252 6.52 20.81 -3.26
CA LEU A 252 7.10 20.93 -1.93
C LEU A 252 8.16 22.05 -1.95
N LYS A 253 7.92 23.14 -1.21
CA LYS A 253 8.68 24.38 -1.37
C LYS A 253 10.18 24.10 -1.22
N GLY A 254 10.97 24.40 -2.25
CA GLY A 254 12.43 24.19 -2.24
C GLY A 254 12.91 22.75 -2.45
N ALA A 255 12.03 21.76 -2.56
CA ALA A 255 12.41 20.36 -2.77
C ALA A 255 12.55 20.05 -4.27
N LYS A 256 13.79 19.99 -4.80
CA LYS A 256 13.99 19.55 -6.19
C LYS A 256 14.03 18.04 -6.32
N LEU A 257 14.43 17.33 -5.26
CA LEU A 257 14.46 15.88 -5.17
C LEU A 257 13.59 15.42 -4.00
N ILE A 258 12.65 14.51 -4.30
CA ILE A 258 11.86 13.77 -3.32
C ILE A 258 12.26 12.30 -3.47
N SER A 259 13.17 11.84 -2.62
CA SER A 259 13.72 10.49 -2.69
C SER A 259 12.89 9.45 -1.97
N ARG A 260 12.13 9.84 -0.95
CA ARG A 260 11.28 8.92 -0.19
C ARG A 260 10.07 9.62 0.41
N LEU A 261 8.95 8.91 0.39
CA LEU A 261 7.73 9.25 1.11
C LEU A 261 7.44 8.15 2.13
N ALA A 262 7.08 8.54 3.34
CA ALA A 262 6.56 7.62 4.36
C ALA A 262 5.57 8.36 5.27
N GLY A 263 4.76 7.62 6.00
CA GLY A 263 3.79 8.19 6.92
C GLY A 263 3.21 7.14 7.84
N SER A 264 2.29 7.59 8.69
CA SER A 264 1.52 6.73 9.57
C SER A 264 0.09 7.24 9.68
N GLY A 265 -0.87 6.32 9.57
CA GLY A 265 -2.28 6.68 9.42
C GLY A 265 -2.54 7.45 8.13
N THR A 266 -3.63 8.21 8.10
CA THR A 266 -4.09 8.93 6.90
C THR A 266 -3.60 10.37 6.82
N SER A 267 -3.03 10.91 7.89
CA SER A 267 -2.76 12.35 8.01
C SER A 267 -1.27 12.71 8.13
N LEU A 268 -0.49 11.93 8.89
CA LEU A 268 0.93 12.21 9.09
C LEU A 268 1.75 11.65 7.94
N MET A 269 2.49 12.52 7.27
CA MET A 269 3.40 12.15 6.19
C MET A 269 4.72 12.92 6.27
N TYR A 270 5.77 12.29 5.76
CA TYR A 270 7.09 12.86 5.55
C TYR A 270 7.50 12.69 4.09
N ALA A 271 8.02 13.76 3.51
CA ALA A 271 8.66 13.77 2.21
C ALA A 271 10.11 14.21 2.40
N VAL A 272 11.05 13.37 1.98
CA VAL A 272 12.48 13.57 2.23
C VAL A 272 13.28 13.47 0.94
N GLY A 273 14.45 14.10 0.95
CA GLY A 273 15.34 14.24 -0.21
C GLY A 273 16.27 15.42 0.04
N GLU A 274 16.14 16.48 -0.76
CA GLU A 274 16.89 17.73 -0.50
C GLU A 274 16.40 18.51 0.72
N THR A 275 15.12 18.35 1.04
CA THR A 275 14.49 18.97 2.21
C THR A 275 13.71 17.90 2.93
N VAL A 276 13.50 18.10 4.24
CA VAL A 276 12.62 17.26 5.04
C VAL A 276 11.32 18.04 5.22
N GLN A 277 10.22 17.56 4.64
CA GLN A 277 8.92 18.20 4.76
C GLN A 277 7.92 17.26 5.43
N LYS A 278 6.98 17.85 6.15
CA LYS A 278 5.95 17.15 6.90
C LYS A 278 4.56 17.65 6.51
N SER A 279 3.62 16.73 6.39
CA SER A 279 2.18 17.02 6.36
C SER A 279 1.50 16.37 7.56
N THR A 280 0.46 17.04 8.06
CA THR A 280 -0.43 16.53 9.13
C THR A 280 -1.90 16.48 8.68
N ASP A 281 -2.16 16.67 7.39
CA ASP A 281 -3.48 16.79 6.79
C ASP A 281 -3.63 15.92 5.54
N GLY A 282 -2.87 14.81 5.47
CA GLY A 282 -2.97 13.84 4.38
C GLY A 282 -2.42 14.40 3.06
N GLY A 283 -1.37 15.21 3.16
CA GLY A 283 -0.65 15.79 2.03
C GLY A 283 -1.32 17.00 1.37
N ALA A 284 -2.33 17.62 2.02
CA ALA A 284 -2.95 18.84 1.52
C ALA A 284 -2.04 20.07 1.72
N THR A 285 -1.34 20.14 2.85
CA THR A 285 -0.30 21.15 3.12
C THR A 285 0.97 20.52 3.65
N TRP A 286 2.09 21.18 3.38
CA TRP A 286 3.43 20.71 3.72
C TRP A 286 4.25 21.83 4.38
N THR A 287 4.93 21.47 5.45
CA THR A 287 5.82 22.36 6.20
C THR A 287 7.23 21.78 6.19
N GLU A 288 8.21 22.60 5.79
CA GLU A 288 9.62 22.23 5.88
C GLU A 288 10.06 22.17 7.35
N LEU A 289 10.72 21.08 7.72
CA LEU A 289 11.28 20.86 9.05
C LEU A 289 12.74 21.29 9.09
N THR A 290 13.11 22.05 10.11
CA THR A 290 14.50 22.35 10.42
C THR A 290 15.16 21.13 11.06
N THR A 291 15.77 20.28 10.25
CA THR A 291 16.56 19.15 10.73
C THR A 291 18.05 19.49 10.75
N ALA A 292 18.82 18.82 11.60
CA ALA A 292 20.29 18.92 11.61
C ALA A 292 20.96 18.26 10.37
N GLY A 293 20.17 17.85 9.37
CA GLY A 293 20.62 17.06 8.22
C GLY A 293 20.08 17.53 6.88
N ASN A 294 19.73 18.82 6.72
CA ASN A 294 19.37 19.39 5.42
C ASN A 294 20.53 19.16 4.44
N SER A 295 20.28 18.32 3.43
CA SER A 295 21.27 17.76 2.52
C SER A 295 20.84 18.04 1.09
N ARG A 296 21.77 18.02 0.13
CA ARG A 296 21.41 18.06 -1.31
C ARG A 296 21.23 16.67 -1.94
N ASN A 297 21.18 15.60 -1.13
CA ASN A 297 21.30 14.22 -1.58
C ASN A 297 20.10 13.35 -1.18
N ARG A 298 20.09 12.11 -1.66
CA ARG A 298 19.04 11.11 -1.40
C ARG A 298 18.97 10.78 0.10
N GLN A 299 17.78 10.93 0.68
CA GLN A 299 17.45 10.55 2.05
C GLN A 299 16.40 9.42 2.07
N THR A 300 16.28 8.72 3.21
CA THR A 300 15.18 7.78 3.45
C THR A 300 14.56 8.01 4.83
N VAL A 301 13.29 7.65 4.97
CA VAL A 301 12.49 7.89 6.17
C VAL A 301 11.55 6.72 6.42
N ALA A 302 11.33 6.40 7.70
CA ALA A 302 10.33 5.45 8.15
C ALA A 302 9.56 6.04 9.33
N ALA A 303 8.22 5.94 9.31
CA ALA A 303 7.33 6.44 10.35
C ALA A 303 6.49 5.27 10.92
N PRO A 304 7.01 4.54 11.94
CA PRO A 304 6.29 3.40 12.52
C PRO A 304 4.97 3.77 13.21
N ASP A 305 4.81 5.02 13.66
CA ASP A 305 3.55 5.52 14.22
C ASP A 305 3.37 7.03 13.97
N THR A 306 2.34 7.63 14.57
CA THR A 306 1.98 9.05 14.39
C THR A 306 2.85 10.04 15.18
N SER A 307 3.86 9.57 15.92
CA SER A 307 4.74 10.38 16.77
C SER A 307 6.22 10.12 16.50
N THR A 308 6.56 8.92 16.08
CA THR A 308 7.90 8.41 15.92
C THR A 308 8.24 8.30 14.46
N ALA A 309 9.37 8.88 14.07
CA ALA A 309 9.95 8.69 12.75
C ALA A 309 11.47 8.61 12.84
N TYR A 310 12.04 7.89 11.89
CA TYR A 310 13.48 7.73 11.72
C TYR A 310 13.87 8.26 10.35
N LEU A 311 14.87 9.12 10.30
CA LEU A 311 15.39 9.76 9.11
C LEU A 311 16.86 9.41 8.95
N VAL A 312 17.25 8.99 7.75
CA VAL A 312 18.65 8.79 7.37
C VAL A 312 19.14 10.00 6.57
N SER A 313 20.18 10.68 7.06
CA SER A 313 20.83 11.81 6.38
C SER A 313 21.98 11.37 5.47
N GLU A 314 22.53 12.31 4.70
CA GLU A 314 23.70 12.09 3.83
C GLU A 314 25.00 11.74 4.57
N THR A 315 25.11 12.14 5.84
CA THR A 315 26.24 11.79 6.71
C THR A 315 26.08 10.39 7.30
N ASN A 316 25.16 9.59 6.75
CA ASN A 316 24.78 8.27 7.23
C ASN A 316 24.44 8.31 8.72
N THR A 317 23.81 9.40 9.15
CA THR A 317 23.34 9.59 10.50
C THR A 317 21.86 9.23 10.52
N ILE A 318 21.46 8.40 11.48
CA ILE A 318 20.05 8.14 11.75
C ILE A 318 19.61 9.13 12.81
N PHE A 319 18.63 9.95 12.45
CA PHE A 319 17.90 10.81 13.35
C PHE A 319 16.59 10.16 13.75
N LYS A 320 16.17 10.35 14.99
CA LYS A 320 14.88 9.92 15.53
C LYS A 320 14.10 11.14 15.99
N THR A 321 12.80 11.11 15.79
CA THR A 321 11.85 11.97 16.49
C THR A 321 10.86 11.10 17.26
N THR A 322 10.31 11.63 18.35
CA THR A 322 9.20 11.04 19.13
C THR A 322 8.06 12.05 19.31
N ASN A 323 8.14 13.19 18.64
CA ASN A 323 7.15 14.28 18.69
C ASN A 323 6.76 14.74 17.28
N ALA A 324 6.62 13.76 16.39
CA ALA A 324 6.23 13.93 15.00
C ALA A 324 7.11 14.95 14.24
N GLY A 325 8.40 15.01 14.53
CA GLY A 325 9.36 15.85 13.80
C GLY A 325 9.46 17.30 14.30
N THR A 326 8.85 17.63 15.45
CA THR A 326 9.08 18.93 16.11
C THR A 326 10.53 19.07 16.58
N SER A 327 11.15 17.98 17.01
CA SER A 327 12.59 17.88 17.26
C SER A 327 13.14 16.54 16.82
N TRP A 328 14.43 16.54 16.47
CA TRP A 328 15.16 15.36 16.03
C TRP A 328 16.44 15.20 16.85
N GLU A 329 16.74 13.97 17.24
CA GLU A 329 17.99 13.60 17.90
C GLU A 329 18.77 12.60 17.05
N SER A 330 20.10 12.68 17.06
CA SER A 330 20.93 11.66 16.42
C SER A 330 20.98 10.42 17.31
N VAL A 331 20.65 9.25 16.75
CA VAL A 331 20.65 7.97 17.47
C VAL A 331 21.72 7.00 16.97
N ALA A 332 22.28 7.22 15.77
CA ALA A 332 23.39 6.44 15.22
C ALA A 332 24.11 7.19 14.10
N VAL A 333 25.41 6.90 13.92
CA VAL A 333 26.24 7.40 12.82
C VAL A 333 26.98 6.21 12.22
N PHE A 334 26.91 6.04 10.90
CA PHE A 334 27.57 4.94 10.18
C PHE A 334 28.70 5.46 9.29
N ASP A 335 29.95 5.21 9.68
CA ASP A 335 31.09 5.63 8.87
C ASP A 335 31.13 4.88 7.53
N ASN A 336 31.30 5.64 6.44
CA ASN A 336 31.46 5.13 5.07
C ASN A 336 30.40 4.11 4.59
N THR A 337 29.18 4.17 5.13
CA THR A 337 28.08 3.27 4.74
C THR A 337 26.87 4.06 4.28
N PHE A 338 26.64 4.15 2.98
CA PHE A 338 25.44 4.78 2.42
C PHE A 338 24.23 3.90 2.67
N LEU A 339 23.43 4.25 3.67
CA LEU A 339 22.13 3.61 3.92
C LEU A 339 21.15 4.02 2.80
N ARG A 340 20.59 3.02 2.13
CA ARG A 340 19.70 3.17 0.97
C ARG A 340 18.24 3.10 1.36
N ASP A 341 17.92 2.23 2.29
CA ASP A 341 16.55 1.97 2.70
C ASP A 341 16.47 1.65 4.20
N LEU A 342 15.31 1.97 4.78
CA LEU A 342 14.99 1.82 6.19
C LEU A 342 13.52 1.44 6.31
N VAL A 343 13.24 0.42 7.12
CA VAL A 343 11.89 0.06 7.53
C VAL A 343 11.84 -0.11 9.04
N CYS A 344 10.76 0.35 9.66
CA CYS A 344 10.54 0.22 11.09
C CYS A 344 9.21 -0.49 11.35
N PRO A 345 9.20 -1.83 11.49
CA PRO A 345 7.98 -2.55 11.86
C PRO A 345 7.47 -2.23 13.26
N GLY A 346 8.27 -1.56 14.10
CA GLY A 346 7.83 -1.00 15.37
C GLY A 346 8.62 0.24 15.77
N VAL A 347 8.13 0.97 16.76
CA VAL A 347 8.68 2.26 17.23
C VAL A 347 10.11 2.18 17.75
N SER A 348 10.53 0.99 18.21
CA SER A 348 11.90 0.71 18.69
C SER A 348 12.52 -0.48 17.97
N TYR A 349 11.99 -0.84 16.80
CA TYR A 349 12.47 -1.96 16.00
C TYR A 349 12.52 -1.60 14.52
N CYS A 350 13.73 -1.46 14.00
CA CYS A 350 13.98 -1.04 12.62
C CYS A 350 15.09 -1.86 11.98
N LEU A 351 15.04 -1.96 10.65
CA LEU A 351 16.05 -2.57 9.80
C LEU A 351 16.46 -1.57 8.73
N ALA A 352 17.76 -1.33 8.60
CA ALA A 352 18.36 -0.46 7.60
C ALA A 352 19.33 -1.25 6.72
N VAL A 353 19.40 -0.90 5.44
CA VAL A 353 20.24 -1.58 4.44
C VAL A 353 20.98 -0.57 3.57
N GLY A 354 22.13 -0.95 3.00
CA GLY A 354 22.88 -0.03 2.17
C GLY A 354 24.16 -0.56 1.53
N SER A 355 25.09 0.36 1.24
CA SER A 355 26.29 0.17 0.40
C SER A 355 27.38 -0.75 0.97
N ALA A 356 27.23 -1.22 2.21
CA ALA A 356 28.20 -2.12 2.84
C ALA A 356 27.83 -3.60 2.70
N GLY A 357 26.72 -3.93 2.02
CA GLY A 357 26.25 -5.32 1.90
C GLY A 357 25.89 -5.91 3.27
N LYS A 358 25.35 -5.08 4.17
CA LYS A 358 25.01 -5.42 5.55
C LYS A 358 23.63 -4.90 5.90
N VAL A 359 22.94 -5.65 6.75
CA VAL A 359 21.69 -5.21 7.38
C VAL A 359 22.03 -4.69 8.78
N TYR A 360 21.48 -3.54 9.15
CA TYR A 360 21.63 -2.94 10.47
C TYR A 360 20.28 -2.99 11.17
N ARG A 361 20.25 -3.56 12.38
CA ARG A 361 19.01 -3.74 13.15
C ARG A 361 19.04 -2.96 14.44
N LEU A 362 17.99 -2.17 14.65
CA LEU A 362 17.69 -1.53 15.92
C LEU A 362 16.75 -2.43 16.73
N GLY A 363 17.10 -2.63 18.01
CA GLY A 363 16.25 -3.35 18.96
C GLY A 363 16.11 -4.85 18.67
N THR A 364 15.17 -5.47 19.37
CA THR A 364 14.82 -6.88 19.19
C THR A 364 13.46 -6.99 18.52
N PRO A 365 13.29 -7.99 17.64
CA PRO A 365 11.98 -8.25 17.05
C PRO A 365 10.97 -8.62 18.13
N PRO A 366 9.68 -8.31 17.93
CA PRO A 366 8.64 -8.73 18.85
C PRO A 366 8.64 -10.25 19.01
N ALA A 367 8.24 -10.71 20.20
CA ALA A 367 8.11 -12.13 20.49
C ALA A 367 7.22 -12.81 19.44
N PRO A 368 7.53 -14.06 19.04
CA PRO A 368 6.62 -14.83 18.20
C PRO A 368 5.24 -14.86 18.86
N LEU A 369 4.18 -14.64 18.07
CA LEU A 369 2.82 -14.84 18.59
C LEU A 369 2.70 -16.28 19.10
N PRO A 370 2.12 -16.50 20.30
CA PRO A 370 1.89 -17.85 20.78
C PRO A 370 1.02 -18.62 19.75
N PRO A 371 1.26 -19.92 19.56
CA PRO A 371 0.43 -20.71 18.66
C PRO A 371 -1.04 -20.58 19.09
N PRO A 372 -1.98 -20.55 18.13
CA PRO A 372 -3.40 -20.50 18.47
C PRO A 372 -3.73 -21.67 19.41
N ALA A 373 -4.42 -21.38 20.51
CA ALA A 373 -4.81 -22.41 21.47
C ALA A 373 -5.53 -23.55 20.74
N PRO A 374 -5.24 -24.82 21.07
CA PRO A 374 -5.92 -25.95 20.46
C PRO A 374 -7.42 -25.76 20.65
N THR A 375 -8.18 -25.83 19.56
CA THR A 375 -9.64 -25.70 19.60
C THR A 375 -10.18 -26.77 20.54
N PRO A 376 -11.02 -26.45 21.55
CA PRO A 376 -11.54 -27.45 22.46
C PRO A 376 -12.34 -28.49 21.67
N VAL A 377 -11.88 -29.74 21.73
CA VAL A 377 -12.58 -30.88 21.14
C VAL A 377 -13.86 -31.09 21.94
N VAL A 378 -15.02 -30.75 21.38
CA VAL A 378 -16.32 -31.02 21.98
C VAL A 378 -16.58 -32.54 21.86
N PRO A 379 -16.70 -33.30 22.97
CA PRO A 379 -17.01 -34.72 22.89
C PRO A 379 -18.43 -34.95 22.34
N PRO A 380 -18.67 -36.05 21.60
CA PRO A 380 -19.98 -36.34 21.03
C PRO A 380 -21.01 -36.62 22.13
N VAL A 381 -22.17 -35.96 22.02
CA VAL A 381 -23.31 -36.12 22.93
C VAL A 381 -23.94 -37.50 22.69
N VAL A 382 -23.93 -38.35 23.72
CA VAL A 382 -24.63 -39.65 23.73
C VAL A 382 -26.13 -39.38 23.92
N GLN A 383 -26.95 -39.70 22.93
CA GLN A 383 -28.42 -39.65 23.06
C GLN A 383 -28.96 -41.01 23.53
N THR A 384 -29.75 -41.01 24.60
CA THR A 384 -30.51 -42.17 25.13
C THR A 384 -31.81 -42.41 24.34
N PRO A 385 -32.27 -43.66 24.18
CA PRO A 385 -33.43 -43.98 23.35
C PRO A 385 -34.76 -43.74 24.08
N VAL A 386 -35.76 -43.20 23.36
CA VAL A 386 -37.15 -43.05 23.85
C VAL A 386 -38.04 -44.11 23.19
N VAL A 387 -38.87 -44.74 24.02
CA VAL A 387 -39.80 -45.85 23.73
C VAL A 387 -41.05 -45.34 23.00
N VAL A 388 -41.53 -46.08 22.00
CA VAL A 388 -42.75 -45.79 21.22
C VAL A 388 -43.78 -46.91 21.41
N THR A 389 -45.05 -46.56 21.63
CA THR A 389 -46.22 -47.48 21.62
C THR A 389 -47.23 -47.09 20.52
N PRO A 390 -47.99 -48.03 19.91
CA PRO A 390 -48.62 -47.85 18.60
C PRO A 390 -50.17 -47.77 18.62
N ALA A 391 -50.78 -47.27 17.53
CA ALA A 391 -52.19 -47.45 17.15
C ALA A 391 -52.35 -47.25 15.60
N PRO A 392 -53.46 -47.68 14.95
CA PRO A 392 -53.51 -48.92 14.15
C PRO A 392 -53.73 -48.73 12.64
N GLU A 393 -53.50 -49.81 11.88
CA GLU A 393 -53.52 -49.94 10.41
C GLU A 393 -54.92 -49.92 9.77
N PRO A 394 -54.97 -49.64 8.44
CA PRO A 394 -55.72 -50.54 7.56
C PRO A 394 -54.98 -50.94 6.25
N VAL A 395 -54.99 -52.26 6.01
CA VAL A 395 -55.20 -53.06 4.78
C VAL A 395 -54.47 -52.72 3.47
N ARG A 396 -53.81 -53.75 2.89
CA ARG A 396 -53.02 -53.76 1.64
C ARG A 396 -53.67 -54.66 0.57
N PRO A 397 -53.45 -54.40 -0.75
CA PRO A 397 -52.65 -55.33 -1.56
C PRO A 397 -51.71 -54.60 -2.56
N THR A 398 -50.39 -54.86 -2.56
CA THR A 398 -49.61 -55.68 -3.53
C THR A 398 -49.92 -55.30 -5.00
N VAL A 399 -49.02 -54.67 -5.77
CA VAL A 399 -47.88 -55.29 -6.49
C VAL A 399 -47.04 -54.19 -7.20
N THR A 400 -45.72 -54.32 -7.10
CA THR A 400 -44.60 -53.70 -7.87
C THR A 400 -44.73 -52.26 -8.41
N GLU A 401 -44.03 -51.33 -7.76
CA GLU A 401 -43.65 -50.05 -8.38
C GLU A 401 -42.14 -50.06 -8.68
N LYS A 402 -41.83 -50.04 -9.99
CA LYS A 402 -40.54 -49.63 -10.54
C LYS A 402 -40.19 -48.23 -10.01
N ALA A 403 -38.93 -48.05 -9.64
CA ALA A 403 -38.20 -46.78 -9.47
C ALA A 403 -39.04 -45.50 -9.70
N LYS A 404 -39.41 -44.83 -8.61
CA LYS A 404 -39.94 -43.46 -8.66
C LYS A 404 -39.00 -42.52 -7.93
N THR A 405 -38.31 -41.76 -8.74
CA THR A 405 -37.36 -40.69 -8.45
C THR A 405 -37.95 -39.68 -7.45
N ALA A 406 -37.42 -39.65 -6.23
CA ALA A 406 -37.60 -38.53 -5.32
C ALA A 406 -36.73 -37.36 -5.83
N VAL A 407 -37.37 -36.26 -6.20
CA VAL A 407 -36.73 -35.03 -6.68
C VAL A 407 -35.93 -34.43 -5.54
N SER A 408 -34.60 -34.44 -5.66
CA SER A 408 -33.65 -34.07 -4.62
C SER A 408 -33.50 -32.55 -4.46
N SER A 409 -33.61 -32.08 -3.22
CA SER A 409 -33.28 -30.72 -2.79
C SER A 409 -31.76 -30.48 -2.88
N GLY A 410 -31.37 -29.45 -3.62
CA GLY A 410 -30.09 -29.37 -4.33
C GLY A 410 -28.85 -28.88 -3.57
N LEU A 411 -28.76 -29.01 -2.24
CA LEU A 411 -27.58 -28.59 -1.45
C LEU A 411 -27.12 -29.71 -0.49
N THR A 412 -26.69 -30.84 -1.03
CA THR A 412 -26.38 -32.07 -0.26
C THR A 412 -24.93 -32.16 0.22
N ARG A 413 -23.99 -31.40 -0.37
CA ARG A 413 -22.56 -31.40 -0.01
C ARG A 413 -22.04 -30.02 0.35
N THR A 414 -20.92 -29.97 1.10
CA THR A 414 -20.25 -28.70 1.44
C THR A 414 -19.64 -28.06 0.18
N LEU A 415 -19.91 -26.79 -0.03
CA LEU A 415 -19.40 -26.03 -1.17
C LEU A 415 -18.35 -25.00 -0.70
N LYS A 416 -17.24 -24.92 -1.42
CA LYS A 416 -16.09 -24.06 -1.12
C LYS A 416 -15.48 -23.49 -2.40
N LYS A 417 -14.55 -22.54 -2.28
CA LYS A 417 -13.81 -21.96 -3.42
C LYS A 417 -13.31 -23.04 -4.38
N GLY A 418 -13.65 -22.91 -5.66
CA GLY A 418 -13.33 -23.87 -6.72
C GLY A 418 -14.39 -24.95 -6.94
N SER A 419 -15.46 -25.02 -6.14
CA SER A 419 -16.59 -25.92 -6.40
C SER A 419 -17.35 -25.47 -7.63
N THR A 420 -17.83 -26.41 -8.44
CA THR A 420 -18.69 -26.14 -9.60
C THR A 420 -19.90 -27.07 -9.61
N GLY A 421 -20.97 -26.65 -10.27
CA GLY A 421 -22.15 -27.47 -10.51
C GLY A 421 -23.48 -26.74 -10.29
N ASN A 422 -24.58 -27.47 -10.45
CA ASN A 422 -25.94 -26.95 -10.26
C ASN A 422 -26.26 -26.65 -8.79
N ASP A 423 -25.58 -27.31 -7.85
CA ASP A 423 -25.62 -27.00 -6.42
C ASP A 423 -25.02 -25.63 -6.11
N VAL A 424 -23.95 -25.24 -6.81
CA VAL A 424 -23.34 -23.90 -6.72
C VAL A 424 -24.24 -22.84 -7.36
N LYS A 425 -24.93 -23.14 -8.48
CA LYS A 425 -25.92 -22.22 -9.08
C LYS A 425 -27.05 -21.92 -8.11
N LYS A 426 -27.64 -22.96 -7.52
CA LYS A 426 -28.72 -22.82 -6.52
C LYS A 426 -28.27 -22.04 -5.29
N LEU A 427 -27.04 -22.28 -4.81
CA LEU A 427 -26.45 -21.49 -3.74
C LEU A 427 -26.37 -20.00 -4.13
N GLN A 428 -25.86 -19.69 -5.32
CA GLN A 428 -25.72 -18.31 -5.81
C GLN A 428 -27.08 -17.62 -6.00
N GLU A 429 -28.10 -18.36 -6.46
CA GLU A 429 -29.48 -17.88 -6.58
C GLU A 429 -30.08 -17.51 -5.22
N ILE A 430 -29.91 -18.37 -4.20
CA ILE A 430 -30.40 -18.10 -2.83
C ILE A 430 -29.62 -16.94 -2.20
N LEU A 431 -28.30 -16.83 -2.43
CA LEU A 431 -27.51 -15.70 -1.91
C LEU A 431 -27.88 -14.37 -2.58
N ALA A 432 -28.22 -14.41 -3.87
CA ALA A 432 -28.71 -13.25 -4.62
C ALA A 432 -30.08 -12.77 -4.14
N SER A 433 -30.93 -13.66 -3.61
CA SER A 433 -32.23 -13.27 -3.06
C SER A 433 -32.14 -12.54 -1.72
N VAL A 434 -31.00 -12.62 -1.02
CA VAL A 434 -30.78 -11.92 0.25
C VAL A 434 -30.17 -10.52 0.00
N VAL A 435 -30.97 -9.48 0.26
CA VAL A 435 -30.56 -8.08 0.08
C VAL A 435 -29.27 -7.77 0.84
N GLY A 436 -28.28 -7.20 0.13
CA GLY A 436 -26.99 -6.79 0.68
C GLY A 436 -25.93 -7.89 0.81
N VAL A 437 -26.27 -9.15 0.48
CA VAL A 437 -25.37 -10.30 0.65
C VAL A 437 -24.61 -10.66 -0.63
N TYR A 438 -25.25 -10.61 -1.80
CA TYR A 438 -24.59 -10.87 -3.09
C TYR A 438 -24.84 -9.78 -4.16
N PRO A 439 -24.50 -8.50 -3.86
CA PRO A 439 -24.73 -7.40 -4.79
C PRO A 439 -23.89 -7.54 -6.07
N GLY A 440 -24.55 -7.66 -7.22
CA GLY A 440 -23.92 -7.81 -8.54
C GLY A 440 -23.37 -9.21 -8.84
N GLY A 441 -23.70 -10.21 -8.03
CA GLY A 441 -23.18 -11.57 -8.16
C GLY A 441 -23.83 -12.39 -9.28
N GLU A 442 -23.06 -12.78 -10.29
CA GLU A 442 -23.53 -13.65 -11.38
C GLU A 442 -23.75 -15.10 -10.89
N VAL A 443 -24.81 -15.75 -11.38
CA VAL A 443 -25.08 -17.18 -11.20
C VAL A 443 -24.30 -17.97 -12.25
N THR A 444 -23.01 -18.14 -12.01
CA THR A 444 -22.09 -18.79 -12.95
C THR A 444 -22.05 -20.31 -12.79
N GLY A 445 -22.47 -20.82 -11.62
CA GLY A 445 -22.26 -22.21 -11.24
C GLY A 445 -20.81 -22.53 -10.86
N TYR A 446 -19.96 -21.50 -10.72
CA TYR A 446 -18.59 -21.59 -10.25
C TYR A 446 -18.44 -20.82 -8.93
N TYR A 447 -17.94 -21.49 -7.89
CA TYR A 447 -17.75 -20.93 -6.55
C TYR A 447 -16.44 -20.14 -6.51
N GLY A 448 -16.49 -18.94 -7.07
CA GLY A 448 -15.38 -17.99 -7.12
C GLY A 448 -15.31 -17.07 -5.90
N LEU A 449 -14.42 -16.08 -5.95
CA LEU A 449 -14.20 -15.12 -4.85
C LEU A 449 -15.46 -14.30 -4.52
N ALA A 450 -16.26 -13.95 -5.53
CA ALA A 450 -17.53 -13.26 -5.33
C ALA A 450 -18.50 -14.11 -4.49
N THR A 451 -18.60 -15.41 -4.76
CA THR A 451 -19.44 -16.36 -4.02
C THR A 451 -18.88 -16.65 -2.62
N VAL A 452 -17.56 -16.71 -2.44
CA VAL A 452 -16.91 -16.80 -1.11
C VAL A 452 -17.30 -15.60 -0.24
N LYS A 453 -17.17 -14.39 -0.79
CA LYS A 453 -17.52 -13.15 -0.08
C LYS A 453 -19.01 -13.10 0.26
N ALA A 454 -19.86 -13.52 -0.67
CA ALA A 454 -21.31 -13.58 -0.47
C ALA A 454 -21.70 -14.57 0.63
N VAL A 455 -21.07 -15.75 0.66
CA VAL A 455 -21.30 -16.73 1.74
C VAL A 455 -20.80 -16.19 3.08
N GLY A 456 -19.67 -15.47 3.12
CA GLY A 456 -19.19 -14.81 4.33
C GLY A 456 -20.16 -13.75 4.85
N LEU A 457 -20.66 -12.86 3.97
CA LEU A 457 -21.66 -11.85 4.33
C LEU A 457 -22.98 -12.48 4.77
N PHE A 458 -23.40 -13.58 4.15
CA PHE A 458 -24.57 -14.34 4.57
C PHE A 458 -24.37 -14.93 5.98
N GLN A 459 -23.21 -15.52 6.23
CA GLN A 459 -22.88 -16.10 7.53
C GLN A 459 -22.84 -15.05 8.64
N GLU A 460 -22.30 -13.86 8.38
CA GLU A 460 -22.31 -12.74 9.32
C GLU A 460 -23.74 -12.23 9.55
N LYS A 461 -24.51 -12.04 8.48
CA LYS A 461 -25.89 -11.54 8.56
C LYS A 461 -26.80 -12.43 9.41
N PHE A 462 -26.60 -13.75 9.34
CA PHE A 462 -27.38 -14.72 10.11
C PHE A 462 -26.62 -15.27 11.34
N SER A 463 -25.50 -14.65 11.72
CA SER A 463 -24.69 -15.04 12.90
C SER A 463 -24.33 -16.53 12.95
N LEU A 464 -23.96 -17.11 11.79
CA LEU A 464 -23.67 -18.54 11.63
C LEU A 464 -22.18 -18.86 11.82
N VAL A 465 -21.30 -18.04 11.24
CA VAL A 465 -19.83 -18.14 11.28
C VAL A 465 -19.26 -16.73 11.06
N SER A 466 -18.29 -16.31 11.87
CA SER A 466 -17.66 -14.98 11.78
C SER A 466 -16.33 -14.98 11.02
N ALA A 467 -15.91 -13.82 10.51
CA ALA A 467 -14.64 -13.66 9.81
C ALA A 467 -13.45 -14.10 10.70
N GLY A 468 -12.68 -15.07 10.22
CA GLY A 468 -11.56 -15.69 10.97
C GLY A 468 -11.90 -17.04 11.59
N GLU A 469 -13.17 -17.45 11.63
CA GLU A 469 -13.58 -18.77 12.10
C GLU A 469 -13.50 -19.84 10.99
N THR A 470 -13.27 -21.10 11.37
CA THR A 470 -13.17 -22.21 10.42
C THR A 470 -14.52 -22.46 9.74
N GLY A 471 -14.55 -22.33 8.41
CA GLY A 471 -15.77 -22.46 7.61
C GLY A 471 -16.36 -21.13 7.12
N TYR A 472 -15.74 -19.99 7.47
CA TYR A 472 -16.09 -18.69 6.91
C TYR A 472 -15.88 -18.67 5.39
N GLY A 473 -16.89 -18.20 4.64
CA GLY A 473 -16.90 -18.21 3.18
C GLY A 473 -17.11 -19.58 2.54
N GLN A 474 -17.41 -20.63 3.33
CA GLN A 474 -17.77 -21.97 2.85
C GLN A 474 -19.22 -22.31 3.21
N ALA A 475 -19.97 -22.88 2.27
CA ALA A 475 -21.32 -23.37 2.51
C ALA A 475 -21.27 -24.76 3.16
N GLY A 476 -20.91 -24.81 4.44
CA GLY A 476 -20.94 -26.01 5.29
C GLY A 476 -22.35 -26.39 5.75
N PRO A 477 -22.52 -27.45 6.57
CA PRO A 477 -23.83 -27.94 7.00
C PRO A 477 -24.73 -26.89 7.66
N LYS A 478 -24.17 -26.04 8.54
CA LYS A 478 -24.92 -24.95 9.22
C LYS A 478 -25.41 -23.88 8.23
N THR A 479 -24.52 -23.42 7.33
CA THR A 479 -24.85 -22.44 6.29
C THR A 479 -25.91 -23.00 5.34
N ARG A 480 -25.76 -24.26 4.91
CA ARG A 480 -26.70 -24.93 3.99
C ARG A 480 -28.08 -25.14 4.61
N ALA A 481 -28.14 -25.52 5.89
CA ALA A 481 -29.42 -25.65 6.60
C ALA A 481 -30.19 -24.32 6.60
N LYS A 482 -29.50 -23.20 6.89
CA LYS A 482 -30.13 -21.88 6.88
C LYS A 482 -30.53 -21.40 5.47
N LEU A 483 -29.76 -21.76 4.45
CA LEU A 483 -30.09 -21.49 3.04
C LEU A 483 -31.31 -22.29 2.56
N LEU A 484 -31.44 -23.55 3.01
CA LEU A 484 -32.59 -24.39 2.69
C LEU A 484 -33.86 -23.90 3.42
N GLU A 485 -33.75 -23.48 4.67
CA GLU A 485 -34.85 -22.86 5.44
C GLU A 485 -35.40 -21.61 4.72
N LEU A 486 -34.52 -20.75 4.17
CA LEU A 486 -34.91 -19.56 3.40
C LEU A 486 -35.48 -19.89 2.01
N ALA A 487 -35.11 -21.04 1.44
CA ALA A 487 -35.65 -21.51 0.16
C ALA A 487 -37.06 -22.14 0.33
N GLU A 488 -37.37 -22.68 1.51
CA GLU A 488 -38.66 -23.31 1.82
C GLU A 488 -39.70 -22.31 2.36
N SER A 489 -39.30 -21.09 2.76
CA SER A 489 -40.20 -20.07 3.35
C SER A 489 -40.71 -18.98 2.37
N GLY A 490 -40.69 -19.22 1.06
CA GLY A 490 -41.29 -18.32 0.06
C GLY A 490 -42.73 -18.69 -0.30
N PRO A 491 -43.64 -17.73 -0.58
CA PRO A 491 -45.05 -18.03 -0.85
C PRO A 491 -45.23 -18.79 -2.18
N SER A 492 -46.09 -19.79 -2.11
CA SER A 492 -46.65 -20.57 -3.21
C SER A 492 -47.25 -19.70 -4.32
N ALA A 493 -46.73 -19.83 -5.54
CA ALA A 493 -47.52 -19.70 -6.77
C ALA A 493 -46.91 -20.52 -7.91
N THR A 494 -47.74 -21.45 -8.38
CA THR A 494 -47.65 -22.39 -9.50
C THR A 494 -47.03 -21.80 -10.79
N VAL A 495 -46.10 -22.53 -11.41
CA VAL A 495 -45.68 -22.30 -12.81
C VAL A 495 -46.15 -23.48 -13.66
N THR A 496 -46.96 -23.19 -14.69
CA THR A 496 -47.12 -24.02 -15.88
C THR A 496 -46.36 -23.34 -17.03
N PRO A 497 -45.72 -24.07 -17.95
CA PRO A 497 -44.79 -23.47 -18.91
C PRO A 497 -45.48 -23.14 -20.25
N ALA A 498 -45.40 -21.88 -20.69
CA ALA A 498 -45.59 -21.54 -22.11
C ALA A 498 -45.02 -20.15 -22.44
N THR A 499 -44.14 -20.14 -23.42
CA THR A 499 -43.92 -19.15 -24.48
C THR A 499 -44.74 -17.84 -24.40
N ASN A 500 -44.10 -16.72 -24.09
CA ASN A 500 -44.06 -15.54 -24.96
C ASN A 500 -43.28 -14.38 -24.34
N SER A 501 -42.66 -13.61 -25.24
CA SER A 501 -42.07 -12.31 -25.06
C SER A 501 -42.96 -11.34 -24.27
N GLN A 502 -42.44 -10.70 -23.21
CA GLN A 502 -42.55 -9.25 -22.92
C GLN A 502 -42.03 -8.87 -21.51
N THR A 503 -41.06 -7.94 -21.53
CA THR A 503 -40.79 -6.81 -20.61
C THR A 503 -40.93 -6.93 -19.08
N THR A 504 -39.81 -6.67 -18.38
CA THR A 504 -39.75 -6.06 -17.03
C THR A 504 -38.42 -5.26 -16.89
N PRO A 505 -38.34 -4.23 -16.03
CA PRO A 505 -37.81 -2.91 -16.40
C PRO A 505 -36.29 -2.77 -16.28
N ALA A 506 -35.74 -1.85 -17.07
CA ALA A 506 -34.34 -1.48 -17.10
C ALA A 506 -33.93 -0.77 -15.80
N VAL A 507 -32.83 -1.19 -15.15
CA VAL A 507 -32.17 -0.34 -14.16
C VAL A 507 -30.65 -0.34 -14.38
N LEU A 508 -30.16 0.76 -14.95
CA LEU A 508 -28.78 1.23 -14.86
C LEU A 508 -28.43 1.50 -13.38
N HIS A 509 -27.89 0.51 -12.66
CA HIS A 509 -27.58 0.66 -11.22
C HIS A 509 -26.25 1.34 -10.93
N ARG A 510 -25.46 1.66 -11.95
CA ARG A 510 -24.14 2.30 -11.79
C ARG A 510 -23.93 3.46 -12.76
N MET A 511 -22.97 4.31 -12.45
CA MET A 511 -22.54 5.40 -13.32
C MET A 511 -21.89 4.82 -14.57
N LEU A 512 -22.29 5.30 -15.75
CA LEU A 512 -21.68 4.90 -17.03
C LEU A 512 -20.96 6.09 -17.65
N LYS A 513 -19.71 5.87 -18.06
CA LYS A 513 -18.86 6.87 -18.71
C LYS A 513 -18.07 6.26 -19.85
N LYS A 514 -17.40 7.09 -20.65
CA LYS A 514 -16.54 6.63 -21.75
C LYS A 514 -15.54 5.57 -21.26
N GLY A 515 -15.51 4.43 -21.94
CA GLY A 515 -14.74 3.24 -21.53
C GLY A 515 -15.58 2.12 -20.91
N SER A 516 -16.80 2.42 -20.42
CA SER A 516 -17.70 1.42 -19.82
C SER A 516 -18.12 0.35 -20.84
N ARG A 517 -18.28 -0.89 -20.39
CA ARG A 517 -18.73 -2.04 -21.21
C ARG A 517 -19.73 -2.89 -20.44
N GLY A 518 -20.66 -3.51 -21.16
CA GLY A 518 -21.59 -4.48 -20.59
C GLY A 518 -23.03 -4.35 -21.09
N GLY A 519 -23.91 -5.19 -20.57
CA GLY A 519 -25.33 -5.20 -20.93
C GLY A 519 -26.07 -3.93 -20.51
N ASP A 520 -25.61 -3.25 -19.46
CA ASP A 520 -26.08 -1.92 -19.03
C ASP A 520 -25.77 -0.83 -20.07
N VAL A 521 -24.56 -0.84 -20.64
CA VAL A 521 -24.18 0.07 -21.73
C VAL A 521 -24.99 -0.22 -22.99
N LYS A 522 -25.21 -1.50 -23.30
CA LYS A 522 -26.05 -1.89 -24.44
C LYS A 522 -27.49 -1.40 -24.27
N LYS A 523 -28.03 -1.50 -23.05
CA LYS A 523 -29.38 -1.05 -22.71
C LYS A 523 -29.50 0.48 -22.70
N LEU A 524 -28.46 1.19 -22.26
CA LEU A 524 -28.35 2.64 -22.43
C LEU A 524 -28.38 3.02 -23.92
N GLN A 525 -27.60 2.33 -24.75
CA GLN A 525 -27.57 2.57 -26.19
C GLN A 525 -28.94 2.28 -26.83
N GLU A 526 -29.64 1.22 -26.39
CA GLU A 526 -31.01 0.92 -26.80
C GLU A 526 -31.97 2.06 -26.44
N LEU A 527 -31.92 2.57 -25.20
CA LEU A 527 -32.75 3.69 -24.76
C LEU A 527 -32.45 4.98 -25.53
N LEU A 528 -31.18 5.30 -25.77
CA LEU A 528 -30.79 6.49 -26.53
C LEU A 528 -31.14 6.36 -28.02
N SER A 529 -31.13 5.14 -28.57
CA SER A 529 -31.46 4.89 -29.99
C SER A 529 -32.92 5.12 -30.34
N ALA A 530 -33.80 5.26 -29.33
CA ALA A 530 -35.20 5.62 -29.52
C ALA A 530 -35.36 7.04 -30.10
N ASP A 531 -34.38 7.93 -29.88
CA ASP A 531 -34.35 9.28 -30.42
C ASP A 531 -33.17 9.46 -31.38
N LYS A 532 -33.47 9.46 -32.69
CA LYS A 532 -32.46 9.57 -33.75
C LYS A 532 -31.77 10.94 -33.82
N GLU A 533 -32.33 11.98 -33.20
CA GLU A 533 -31.65 13.27 -33.08
C GLU A 533 -30.56 13.24 -32.00
N VAL A 534 -30.78 12.43 -30.95
CA VAL A 534 -29.87 12.24 -29.83
C VAL A 534 -28.78 11.22 -30.17
N TYR A 535 -29.15 10.06 -30.73
CA TYR A 535 -28.23 8.98 -31.10
C TYR A 535 -28.37 8.55 -32.57
N PRO A 536 -27.97 9.40 -33.52
CA PRO A 536 -28.06 9.09 -34.96
C PRO A 536 -27.19 7.90 -35.38
N GLU A 537 -26.13 7.61 -34.61
CA GLU A 537 -25.22 6.49 -34.87
C GLU A 537 -25.87 5.12 -34.55
N GLY A 538 -26.79 5.06 -33.58
CA GLY A 538 -27.64 3.88 -33.32
C GLY A 538 -26.94 2.56 -32.95
N GLU A 539 -25.64 2.57 -32.67
CA GLU A 539 -24.86 1.35 -32.44
C GLU A 539 -25.09 0.76 -31.04
N LEU A 540 -25.48 -0.51 -30.99
CA LEU A 540 -25.68 -1.29 -29.75
C LEU A 540 -24.47 -2.18 -29.43
N SER A 541 -23.27 -1.59 -29.49
CA SER A 541 -22.01 -2.31 -29.32
C SER A 541 -21.78 -2.82 -27.89
N GLY A 542 -22.55 -2.34 -26.91
CA GLY A 542 -22.31 -2.60 -25.50
C GLY A 542 -21.02 -1.94 -24.98
N TYR A 543 -20.43 -1.02 -25.76
CA TYR A 543 -19.25 -0.25 -25.41
C TYR A 543 -19.53 1.25 -25.46
N PHE A 544 -19.26 1.93 -24.35
CA PHE A 544 -19.48 3.35 -24.19
C PHE A 544 -18.30 4.11 -24.81
N GLY A 545 -18.35 4.26 -26.14
CA GLY A 545 -17.35 4.96 -26.92
C GLY A 545 -17.62 6.47 -27.06
N PRO A 546 -16.82 7.17 -27.89
CA PRO A 546 -17.03 8.60 -28.19
C PRO A 546 -18.44 8.91 -28.73
N ALA A 547 -19.01 8.03 -29.56
CA ALA A 547 -20.35 8.21 -30.13
C ALA A 547 -21.44 8.14 -29.05
N THR A 548 -21.38 7.13 -28.16
CA THR A 548 -22.32 7.00 -27.05
C THR A 548 -22.17 8.15 -26.04
N ALA A 549 -20.94 8.63 -25.77
CA ALA A 549 -20.74 9.80 -24.92
C ALA A 549 -21.35 11.08 -25.50
N LYS A 550 -21.19 11.29 -26.82
CA LYS A 550 -21.80 12.42 -27.52
C LYS A 550 -23.33 12.33 -27.53
N ALA A 551 -23.88 11.13 -27.66
CA ALA A 551 -25.31 10.89 -27.57
C ALA A 551 -25.85 11.18 -26.15
N VAL A 552 -25.13 10.77 -25.11
CA VAL A 552 -25.48 11.13 -23.72
C VAL A 552 -25.42 12.65 -23.51
N GLY A 553 -24.42 13.34 -24.05
CA GLY A 553 -24.34 14.80 -23.99
C GLY A 553 -25.52 15.48 -24.68
N ARG A 554 -25.89 15.05 -25.89
CA ARG A 554 -27.09 15.54 -26.60
C ARG A 554 -28.38 15.28 -25.83
N PHE A 555 -28.50 14.11 -25.21
CA PHE A 555 -29.64 13.78 -24.36
C PHE A 555 -29.73 14.71 -23.15
N GLN A 556 -28.59 15.01 -22.52
CA GLN A 556 -28.52 15.91 -21.37
C GLN A 556 -28.87 17.35 -21.76
N GLU A 557 -28.38 17.86 -22.89
CA GLU A 557 -28.75 19.19 -23.41
C GLU A 557 -30.25 19.27 -23.72
N LYS A 558 -30.79 18.25 -24.39
CA LYS A 558 -32.21 18.19 -24.77
C LYS A 558 -33.16 18.15 -23.57
N HIS A 559 -32.66 17.80 -22.39
CA HIS A 559 -33.43 17.67 -21.16
C HIS A 559 -32.93 18.57 -20.02
N ASP A 560 -32.14 19.61 -20.35
CA ASP A 560 -31.64 20.61 -19.41
C ASP A 560 -30.94 20.01 -18.17
N ILE A 561 -30.17 18.93 -18.38
CA ILE A 561 -29.47 18.19 -17.31
C ILE A 561 -28.03 18.70 -17.11
N ALA A 562 -27.30 18.91 -18.21
CA ALA A 562 -25.91 19.38 -18.24
C ALA A 562 -25.58 19.90 -19.66
N TYR A 563 -24.68 20.88 -19.75
CA TYR A 563 -24.21 21.48 -21.01
C TYR A 563 -22.70 21.27 -21.20
N PRO A 564 -22.16 21.45 -22.43
CA PRO A 564 -20.74 21.29 -22.69
C PRO A 564 -19.86 22.16 -21.77
N GLY A 565 -19.04 21.51 -20.94
CA GLY A 565 -18.19 22.17 -19.93
C GLY A 565 -18.63 21.93 -18.49
N ASP A 566 -19.85 21.44 -18.27
CA ASP A 566 -20.35 21.06 -16.94
C ASP A 566 -19.81 19.70 -16.49
N ASP A 567 -19.61 19.55 -15.18
CA ASP A 567 -19.23 18.28 -14.56
C ASP A 567 -20.30 17.20 -14.80
N GLY A 568 -19.90 16.10 -15.45
CA GLY A 568 -20.79 14.99 -15.80
C GLY A 568 -21.46 15.10 -17.18
N TYR A 569 -21.13 16.13 -17.97
CA TYR A 569 -21.55 16.21 -19.38
C TYR A 569 -20.95 15.04 -20.19
N GLY A 570 -21.81 14.30 -20.89
CA GLY A 570 -21.46 13.09 -21.64
C GLY A 570 -21.32 11.82 -20.78
N GLU A 571 -21.66 11.87 -19.49
CA GLU A 571 -21.66 10.74 -18.56
C GLU A 571 -23.05 10.48 -17.96
N VAL A 572 -23.37 9.22 -17.70
CA VAL A 572 -24.66 8.80 -17.16
C VAL A 572 -24.61 8.76 -15.63
N GLY A 573 -24.71 9.95 -15.04
CA GLY A 573 -24.84 10.17 -13.60
C GLY A 573 -26.28 9.98 -13.08
N PRO A 574 -26.51 10.13 -11.76
CA PRO A 574 -27.82 9.90 -11.13
C PRO A 574 -28.97 10.70 -11.76
N LYS A 575 -28.73 11.97 -12.13
CA LYS A 575 -29.73 12.85 -12.77
C LYS A 575 -30.09 12.37 -14.18
N THR A 576 -29.08 12.03 -15.00
CA THR A 576 -29.28 11.50 -16.36
C THR A 576 -30.01 10.15 -16.33
N ARG A 577 -29.67 9.28 -15.38
CA ARG A 577 -30.38 8.01 -15.19
C ARG A 577 -31.84 8.21 -14.83
N ALA A 578 -32.13 9.07 -13.85
CA ALA A 578 -33.50 9.36 -13.45
C ALA A 578 -34.35 9.82 -14.65
N LYS A 579 -33.79 10.68 -15.52
CA LYS A 579 -34.49 11.14 -16.72
C LYS A 579 -34.64 10.08 -17.81
N LEU A 580 -33.65 9.20 -17.98
CA LEU A 580 -33.75 8.05 -18.91
C LEU A 580 -34.85 7.07 -18.48
N PHE A 581 -35.08 6.89 -17.18
CA PHE A 581 -36.15 6.03 -16.67
C PHE A 581 -37.54 6.67 -16.78
N GLU A 582 -37.66 7.98 -16.57
CA GLU A 582 -38.91 8.73 -16.78
C GLU A 582 -39.42 8.64 -18.24
N LYS A 583 -38.52 8.35 -19.19
CA LYS A 583 -38.83 8.19 -20.62
C LYS A 583 -38.99 6.72 -21.07
N ALA A 584 -38.66 5.77 -20.20
CA ALA A 584 -38.70 4.33 -20.50
C ALA A 584 -39.98 3.63 -20.00
N GLU A 585 -40.77 4.32 -19.18
CA GLU A 585 -42.18 4.06 -18.90
C GLU A 585 -43.07 4.79 -19.90
#